data_AF-A0A7S1CYC5-F1
#
_entry.id   AF-A0A7S1CYC5-F1
#
_cell.length_a   1.000
_cell.length_b   1.000
_cell.length_c   1.000
_cell.angle_alpha   90.00
_cell.angle_beta   90.00
_cell.angle_gamma   90.00
#
_symmetry.space_group_name_H-M   'P 1'
#
loop_
_entity.id
_entity.type
_entity.pdbx_description
1 polymer ?
#
loop_
_entity_poly.entity_id
_entity_poly.type
_entity_poly.pdbx_seq_one_letter_code
_entity_poly.pdbx_strand_id
1 'polypeptide(L)'
;NDRPVAFKTYMGTMTSDGNPQQEKQLSLTASTIPSKCLIQVLGQTPNGSLVMELLQNYKTLAGPPSMTTCSRDVYQEGQSLTDEQAQSMVGGLLDVLQELHARGITHGDFYGHNILVSQDNPCNVKLSDFGAAFFYDRSSDYGKLVEKIEMRAYGILVEETAKLLPNESIVLPKLMELASQCRKLETFAAVRHASPLHV
;
A
#
# COMPACT_ATOMS: atom_id res chain seq x y z
N ASN A 1 17.44 -25.00 4.87
CA ASN A 1 16.18 -24.63 4.19
C ASN A 1 16.49 -23.69 3.05
N ASP A 2 16.52 -24.22 1.83
CA ASP A 2 16.85 -23.47 0.60
C ASP A 2 15.60 -22.75 0.08
N ARG A 3 15.07 -21.80 0.85
CA ARG A 3 14.02 -20.91 0.36
C ARG A 3 14.66 -19.74 -0.40
N PRO A 4 14.22 -19.42 -1.63
CA PRO A 4 14.70 -18.24 -2.32
C PRO A 4 14.19 -16.98 -1.61
N VAL A 5 15.00 -15.93 -1.60
CA VAL A 5 14.73 -14.64 -0.93
C VAL A 5 15.16 -13.48 -1.82
N ALA A 6 14.56 -12.32 -1.60
CA ALA A 6 15.00 -11.07 -2.22
C ALA A 6 15.89 -10.27 -1.27
N PHE A 7 16.88 -9.56 -1.80
CA PHE A 7 17.75 -8.67 -1.03
C PHE A 7 17.58 -7.22 -1.50
N LYS A 8 17.20 -6.31 -0.59
CA LYS A 8 17.26 -4.85 -0.84
C LYS A 8 18.58 -4.32 -0.28
N THR A 9 19.50 -3.98 -1.18
CA THR A 9 20.82 -3.45 -0.83
C THR A 9 20.84 -1.93 -1.01
N TYR A 10 21.39 -1.22 -0.04
CA TYR A 10 21.42 0.23 0.00
C TYR A 10 22.82 0.72 -0.37
N MET A 11 22.92 1.55 -1.41
CA MET A 11 24.18 2.12 -1.87
C MET A 11 24.32 3.55 -1.32
N GLY A 12 25.00 3.70 -0.18
CA GLY A 12 25.29 5.01 0.45
C GLY A 12 24.54 5.28 1.76
N THR A 13 24.84 6.41 2.39
CA THR A 13 24.30 6.81 3.70
C THR A 13 22.99 7.60 3.62
N MET A 14 22.62 8.10 2.43
CA MET A 14 21.40 8.87 2.17
C MET A 14 20.94 8.59 0.74
N THR A 15 19.66 8.25 0.55
CA THR A 15 19.03 8.15 -0.78
C THR A 15 18.17 9.38 -1.03
N SER A 16 17.71 9.59 -2.27
CA SER A 16 16.76 10.67 -2.59
C SER A 16 15.47 10.58 -1.78
N ASP A 17 15.11 9.37 -1.35
CA ASP A 17 13.78 9.03 -0.82
C ASP A 17 13.77 8.96 0.72
N GLY A 18 14.94 9.01 1.38
CA GLY A 18 15.00 9.03 2.84
C GLY A 18 16.30 8.54 3.47
N ASN A 19 16.23 8.27 4.77
CA ASN A 19 17.32 7.67 5.54
C ASN A 19 17.20 6.14 5.48
N PRO A 20 18.19 5.42 4.89
CA PRO A 20 18.17 3.96 4.81
C PRO A 20 17.99 3.25 6.14
N GLN A 21 18.44 3.83 7.24
CA GLN A 21 18.26 3.26 8.58
C GLN A 21 16.80 3.33 9.04
N GLN A 22 16.11 4.42 8.74
CA GLN A 22 14.69 4.58 9.06
C GLN A 22 13.85 3.60 8.24
N GLU A 23 14.06 3.53 6.93
CA GLU A 23 13.36 2.57 6.07
C GLU A 23 13.52 1.13 6.57
N LYS A 24 14.74 0.72 6.94
CA LYS A 24 15.01 -0.62 7.48
C LYS A 24 14.21 -0.89 8.75
N GLN A 25 14.24 0.06 9.69
CA GLN A 25 13.50 -0.05 10.95
C GLN A 25 11.99 -0.15 10.70
N LEU A 26 11.46 0.67 9.80
CA LEU A 26 10.04 0.67 9.45
C LEU A 26 9.62 -0.60 8.74
N SER A 27 10.41 -1.08 7.77
CA SER A 27 10.13 -2.32 7.05
C SER A 27 10.11 -3.53 7.99
N LEU A 28 11.06 -3.60 8.93
CA LEU A 28 11.10 -4.64 9.97
C LEU A 28 9.90 -4.54 10.91
N THR A 29 9.55 -3.32 11.35
CA THR A 29 8.41 -3.09 12.25
C THR A 29 7.10 -3.42 11.58
N ALA A 30 6.90 -2.98 10.34
CA ALA A 30 5.72 -3.26 9.53
C ALA A 30 5.55 -4.77 9.31
N SER A 31 6.64 -5.52 9.11
CA SER A 31 6.60 -6.99 8.95
C SER A 31 6.12 -7.75 10.19
N THR A 32 5.98 -7.09 11.34
CA THR A 32 5.33 -7.70 12.53
C THR A 32 3.80 -7.73 12.42
N ILE A 33 3.22 -6.99 11.47
CA ILE A 33 1.77 -6.98 11.21
C ILE A 33 1.41 -8.30 10.50
N PRO A 34 0.47 -9.10 11.07
CA PRO A 34 0.06 -10.38 10.49
C PRO A 34 -0.89 -10.18 9.30
N SER A 35 -0.39 -9.57 8.22
CA SER A 35 -1.15 -9.32 6.99
C SER A 35 -0.52 -9.99 5.78
N LYS A 36 -1.34 -10.67 4.99
CA LYS A 36 -0.95 -11.21 3.68
C LYS A 36 -0.77 -10.12 2.63
N CYS A 37 -1.36 -8.93 2.86
CA CYS A 37 -1.29 -7.79 1.95
C CYS A 37 -0.05 -6.91 2.15
N LEU A 38 0.89 -7.33 2.99
CA LEU A 38 2.14 -6.63 3.26
C LEU A 38 3.34 -7.48 2.85
N ILE A 39 4.35 -6.86 2.23
CA ILE A 39 5.62 -7.51 1.96
C ILE A 39 6.36 -7.82 3.26
N GLN A 40 6.88 -9.03 3.38
CA GLN A 40 7.52 -9.53 4.58
C GLN A 40 9.05 -9.38 4.51
N VAL A 41 9.60 -8.67 5.50
CA VAL A 41 11.03 -8.66 5.80
C VAL A 41 11.34 -9.83 6.73
N LEU A 42 12.21 -10.71 6.26
CA LEU A 42 12.63 -11.95 6.92
C LEU A 42 13.83 -11.74 7.85
N GLY A 43 14.51 -10.61 7.73
CA GLY A 43 15.66 -10.25 8.54
C GLY A 43 16.58 -9.27 7.83
N GLN A 44 17.83 -9.20 8.29
CA GLN A 44 18.86 -8.33 7.75
C GLN A 44 20.18 -9.09 7.63
N THR A 45 20.95 -8.80 6.59
CA THR A 45 22.31 -9.32 6.43
C THR A 45 23.31 -8.54 7.29
N PRO A 46 24.52 -9.07 7.56
CA PRO A 46 25.55 -8.35 8.33
C PRO A 46 25.98 -7.01 7.72
N ASN A 47 25.94 -6.87 6.39
CA ASN A 47 26.22 -5.61 5.69
C ASN A 47 25.00 -4.67 5.61
N GLY A 48 23.89 -5.04 6.25
CA GLY A 48 22.75 -4.18 6.47
C GLY A 48 21.68 -4.19 5.37
N SER A 49 21.76 -5.09 4.37
CA SER A 49 20.70 -5.30 3.38
C SER A 49 19.48 -5.98 4.01
N LEU A 50 18.28 -5.60 3.58
CA LEU A 50 17.07 -6.30 4.01
C LEU A 50 16.96 -7.62 3.27
N VAL A 51 16.63 -8.68 4.00
CA VAL A 51 16.24 -9.98 3.46
C VAL A 51 14.72 -10.02 3.45
N MET A 52 14.10 -10.21 2.29
CA MET A 52 12.66 -10.10 2.09
C MET A 52 12.11 -11.39 1.46
N GLU A 53 10.81 -11.62 1.61
CA GLU A 53 10.14 -12.68 0.85
C GLU A 53 10.32 -12.43 -0.65
N LEU A 54 10.61 -13.49 -1.41
CA LEU A 54 10.68 -13.39 -2.86
C LEU A 54 9.27 -13.51 -3.44
N LEU A 55 8.79 -12.45 -4.07
CA LEU A 55 7.51 -12.42 -4.77
C LEU A 55 7.70 -12.85 -6.22
N GLN A 56 7.53 -14.15 -6.50
CA GLN A 56 7.58 -14.69 -7.86
C GLN A 56 6.30 -14.39 -8.62
N ASN A 57 6.42 -13.99 -9.89
CA ASN A 57 5.28 -13.64 -10.77
C ASN A 57 4.38 -12.54 -10.19
N TYR A 58 4.97 -11.50 -9.58
CA TYR A 58 4.25 -10.29 -9.21
C TYR A 58 4.56 -9.15 -10.19
N LYS A 59 3.58 -8.27 -10.41
CA LYS A 59 3.76 -7.02 -11.16
C LYS A 59 3.20 -5.85 -10.34
N THR A 60 3.74 -4.65 -10.53
CA THR A 60 3.13 -3.45 -9.94
C THR A 60 1.73 -3.25 -10.51
N LEU A 61 0.81 -2.76 -9.68
CA LEU A 61 -0.57 -2.46 -10.06
C LEU A 61 -0.61 -1.35 -11.12
N ALA A 62 0.30 -0.38 -10.98
CA ALA A 62 0.53 0.68 -11.95
C ALA A 62 2.04 0.95 -12.11
N GLY A 63 2.42 1.65 -13.19
CA GLY A 63 3.74 2.25 -13.33
C GLY A 63 3.84 3.57 -12.54
N PRO A 64 5.05 4.01 -12.19
CA PRO A 64 5.25 5.27 -11.48
C PRO A 64 4.76 6.46 -12.33
N PRO A 65 4.58 7.64 -11.72
CA PRO A 65 4.22 8.84 -12.46
C PRO A 65 5.21 9.12 -13.59
N SER A 66 4.68 9.53 -14.72
CA SER A 66 5.47 9.96 -15.89
C SER A 66 5.57 11.48 -15.93
N MET A 67 6.55 12.01 -16.67
CA MET A 67 6.62 13.45 -16.96
C MET A 67 5.33 14.01 -17.57
N THR A 68 4.51 13.16 -18.21
CA THR A 68 3.23 13.53 -18.82
C THR A 68 2.07 13.51 -17.82
N THR A 69 2.08 12.58 -16.87
CA THR A 69 1.02 12.45 -15.85
C THR A 69 1.30 13.25 -14.57
N CYS A 70 2.51 13.80 -14.46
CA CYS A 70 3.06 14.60 -13.35
C CYS A 70 3.04 13.87 -12.00
N SER A 71 1.84 13.67 -11.43
CA SER A 71 1.64 13.10 -10.09
C SER A 71 0.78 11.83 -10.08
N ARG A 72 0.30 11.37 -11.24
CA ARG A 72 -0.53 10.16 -11.32
C ARG A 72 0.23 8.98 -11.89
N ASP A 73 0.04 7.84 -11.26
CA ASP A 73 0.51 6.56 -11.74
C ASP A 73 -0.10 6.20 -13.11
N VAL A 74 0.62 5.38 -13.86
CA VAL A 74 0.25 4.99 -15.22
C VAL A 74 -0.23 3.54 -15.20
N TYR A 75 -1.52 3.33 -15.44
CA TYR A 75 -2.10 2.00 -15.56
C TYR A 75 -1.98 1.48 -16.99
N GLN A 76 -1.85 0.16 -17.15
CA GLN A 76 -1.71 -0.44 -18.47
C GLN A 76 -3.02 -0.31 -19.26
N GLU A 77 -2.93 0.04 -20.54
CA GLU A 77 -4.10 0.10 -21.41
C GLU A 77 -4.80 -1.28 -21.50
N GLY A 78 -6.12 -1.30 -21.34
CA GLY A 78 -6.91 -2.52 -21.31
C GLY A 78 -6.81 -3.33 -20.02
N GLN A 79 -6.11 -2.84 -18.99
CA GLN A 79 -6.11 -3.44 -17.66
C GLN A 79 -7.52 -3.40 -17.07
N SER A 80 -8.03 -4.54 -16.65
CA SER A 80 -9.34 -4.68 -16.01
C SER A 80 -9.25 -5.56 -14.78
N LEU A 81 -10.04 -5.24 -13.75
CA LEU A 81 -10.22 -6.05 -12.56
C LEU A 81 -11.60 -6.70 -12.54
N THR A 82 -11.70 -7.85 -11.88
CA THR A 82 -12.99 -8.40 -11.47
C THR A 82 -13.45 -7.74 -10.16
N ASP A 83 -14.74 -7.86 -9.88
CA ASP A 83 -15.34 -7.42 -8.62
C ASP A 83 -14.62 -8.02 -7.40
N GLU A 84 -14.32 -9.31 -7.43
CA GLU A 84 -13.62 -10.01 -6.35
C GLU A 84 -12.20 -9.48 -6.14
N GLN A 85 -11.45 -9.26 -7.23
CA GLN A 85 -10.09 -8.72 -7.16
C GLN A 85 -10.06 -7.32 -6.55
N ALA A 86 -10.96 -6.46 -7.00
CA ALA A 86 -11.07 -5.10 -6.48
C ALA A 86 -11.47 -5.08 -5.00
N GLN A 87 -12.43 -5.92 -4.59
CA GLN A 87 -12.81 -6.04 -3.18
C GLN A 87 -11.65 -6.55 -2.31
N SER A 88 -10.98 -7.63 -2.73
CA SER A 88 -9.87 -8.23 -2.00
C SER A 88 -8.72 -7.23 -1.81
N MET A 89 -8.35 -6.52 -2.89
CA MET A 89 -7.30 -5.51 -2.88
C MET A 89 -7.64 -4.34 -1.95
N VAL A 90 -8.80 -3.72 -2.14
CA VAL A 90 -9.20 -2.54 -1.38
C VAL A 90 -9.38 -2.87 0.11
N GLY A 91 -10.05 -3.98 0.42
CA GLY A 91 -10.23 -4.43 1.81
C GLY A 91 -8.90 -4.79 2.49
N GLY A 92 -8.04 -5.57 1.82
CA GLY A 92 -6.77 -5.98 2.37
C GLY A 92 -5.79 -4.83 2.61
N LEU A 93 -5.76 -3.84 1.71
CA LEU A 93 -4.93 -2.64 1.88
C LEU A 93 -5.47 -1.73 2.98
N LEU A 94 -6.79 -1.61 3.13
CA LEU A 94 -7.41 -0.88 4.23
C LEU A 94 -7.00 -1.47 5.59
N ASP A 95 -7.05 -2.79 5.72
CA ASP A 95 -6.66 -3.48 6.95
C ASP A 95 -5.16 -3.27 7.26
N VAL A 96 -4.30 -3.27 6.23
CA VAL A 96 -2.86 -2.95 6.38
C VAL A 96 -2.66 -1.51 6.89
N LEU A 97 -3.30 -0.53 6.25
CA LEU A 97 -3.16 0.88 6.65
C LEU A 97 -3.66 1.12 8.06
N GLN A 98 -4.78 0.51 8.45
CA GLN A 98 -5.29 0.58 9.81
C GLN A 98 -4.26 0.07 10.84
N GLU A 99 -3.61 -1.07 10.56
CA GLU A 99 -2.60 -1.65 11.45
C GLU A 99 -1.30 -0.83 11.51
N LEU A 100 -0.88 -0.24 10.39
CA LEU A 100 0.27 0.69 10.34
C LEU A 100 -0.03 1.93 11.20
N HIS A 101 -1.20 2.52 11.02
CA HIS A 101 -1.62 3.73 11.75
C HIS A 101 -1.81 3.47 13.23
N ALA A 102 -2.33 2.31 13.61
CA ALA A 102 -2.42 1.90 15.00
C ALA A 102 -1.04 1.90 15.70
N ARG A 103 0.04 1.69 14.95
CA ARG A 103 1.44 1.69 15.41
C ARG A 103 2.15 3.04 15.22
N GLY A 104 1.45 4.07 14.73
CA GLY A 104 2.03 5.39 14.45
C GLY A 104 3.01 5.35 13.28
N ILE A 105 2.73 4.51 12.28
CA ILE A 105 3.52 4.36 11.06
C ILE A 105 2.66 4.83 9.89
N THR A 106 3.20 5.73 9.07
CA THR A 106 2.66 6.06 7.76
C THR A 106 3.53 5.45 6.67
N HIS A 107 2.92 5.00 5.57
CA HIS A 107 3.68 4.55 4.40
C HIS A 107 4.37 5.72 3.70
N GLY A 108 3.76 6.90 3.69
CA GLY A 108 4.29 8.12 3.07
C GLY A 108 4.21 8.16 1.54
N ASP A 109 4.16 7.01 0.86
CA ASP A 109 4.10 6.90 -0.60
C ASP A 109 3.08 5.84 -1.06
N PHE A 110 1.83 5.98 -0.61
CA PHE A 110 0.78 4.98 -0.86
C PHE A 110 0.14 5.16 -2.25
N TYR A 111 0.68 4.45 -3.25
CA TYR A 111 0.29 4.53 -4.66
C TYR A 111 0.31 3.16 -5.35
N GLY A 112 -0.29 3.07 -6.54
CA GLY A 112 -0.40 1.83 -7.33
C GLY A 112 0.96 1.24 -7.71
N HIS A 113 1.99 2.05 -7.92
CA HIS A 113 3.33 1.55 -8.22
C HIS A 113 4.00 0.83 -7.04
N ASN A 114 3.56 1.08 -5.81
CA ASN A 114 4.03 0.41 -4.60
C ASN A 114 3.19 -0.81 -4.21
N ILE A 115 2.14 -1.12 -4.99
CA ILE A 115 1.29 -2.29 -4.80
C ILE A 115 1.63 -3.35 -5.84
N LEU A 116 2.06 -4.52 -5.38
CA LEU A 116 2.39 -5.66 -6.23
C LEU A 116 1.20 -6.63 -6.29
N VAL A 117 0.81 -7.04 -7.48
CA VAL A 117 -0.30 -7.97 -7.76
C VAL A 117 0.26 -9.27 -8.32
N SER A 118 -0.12 -10.40 -7.71
CA SER A 118 0.26 -11.72 -8.21
C SER A 118 -0.39 -12.00 -9.56
N GLN A 119 0.40 -12.48 -10.52
CA GLN A 119 -0.12 -12.94 -11.82
C GLN A 119 -0.75 -14.34 -11.71
N ASP A 120 -0.36 -15.13 -10.70
CA ASP A 120 -0.90 -16.47 -10.46
C ASP A 120 -2.24 -16.42 -9.72
N ASN A 121 -2.41 -15.46 -8.80
CA ASN A 121 -3.69 -15.18 -8.13
C ASN A 121 -3.88 -13.66 -7.92
N PRO A 122 -4.57 -12.96 -8.84
CA PRO A 122 -4.70 -11.51 -8.77
C PRO A 122 -5.47 -10.94 -7.57
N CYS A 123 -6.10 -11.77 -6.74
CA CYS A 123 -6.66 -11.34 -5.45
C CYS A 123 -5.57 -11.16 -4.37
N ASN A 124 -4.37 -11.71 -4.59
CA ASN A 124 -3.20 -11.55 -3.72
C ASN A 124 -2.41 -10.31 -4.11
N VAL A 125 -2.46 -9.30 -3.25
CA VAL A 125 -1.69 -8.06 -3.39
C VAL A 125 -0.67 -7.92 -2.27
N LYS A 126 0.37 -7.11 -2.48
CA LYS A 126 1.41 -6.80 -1.50
C LYS A 126 1.74 -5.32 -1.57
N LEU A 127 1.47 -4.58 -0.50
CA LEU A 127 2.05 -3.25 -0.28
C LEU A 127 3.54 -3.42 -0.02
N SER A 128 4.34 -2.63 -0.71
CA SER A 128 5.79 -2.68 -0.69
C SER A 128 6.39 -1.27 -0.69
N ASP A 129 7.69 -1.22 -0.46
CA ASP A 129 8.52 -0.01 -0.44
C ASP A 129 8.21 1.02 0.67
N PHE A 130 8.91 0.86 1.79
CA PHE A 130 8.81 1.77 2.94
C PHE A 130 9.86 2.90 2.88
N GLY A 131 10.40 3.24 1.70
CA GLY A 131 11.43 4.27 1.54
C GLY A 131 11.02 5.63 2.08
N ALA A 132 9.76 6.02 1.83
CA ALA A 132 9.17 7.28 2.30
C ALA A 132 8.43 7.16 3.64
N ALA A 133 8.41 5.98 4.26
CA ALA A 133 7.67 5.75 5.49
C ALA A 133 8.33 6.48 6.67
N PHE A 134 7.54 6.83 7.69
CA PHE A 134 8.05 7.40 8.93
C PHE A 134 7.15 7.14 10.13
N PHE A 135 7.74 7.25 11.32
CA PHE A 135 7.00 7.25 12.58
C PHE A 135 6.42 8.63 12.87
N TYR A 136 5.22 8.68 13.44
CA TYR A 136 4.60 9.91 13.89
C TYR A 136 3.89 9.71 15.24
N ASP A 137 3.75 10.81 16.00
CA ASP A 137 2.94 10.81 17.22
C ASP A 137 1.47 10.99 16.87
N ARG A 138 0.69 9.92 17.01
CA ARG A 138 -0.75 9.88 16.76
C ARG A 138 -1.57 10.84 17.63
N SER A 139 -1.07 11.17 18.82
CA SER A 139 -1.76 12.08 19.75
C SER A 139 -1.58 13.55 19.36
N SER A 140 -0.55 13.85 18.57
CA SER A 140 -0.26 15.20 18.09
C SER A 140 -1.18 15.63 16.96
N ASP A 141 -1.36 16.95 16.81
CA ASP A 141 -2.13 17.51 15.68
C ASP A 141 -1.44 17.24 14.34
N TYR A 142 -0.10 17.16 14.33
CA TYR A 142 0.66 16.73 13.15
C TYR A 142 0.33 15.29 12.76
N GLY A 143 0.25 14.37 13.72
CA GLY A 143 -0.11 12.98 13.47
C GLY A 143 -1.51 12.83 12.86
N LYS A 144 -2.49 13.58 13.37
CA LYS A 144 -3.83 13.62 12.78
C LYS A 144 -3.83 14.11 11.33
N LEU A 145 -2.95 15.05 10.97
CA LEU A 145 -2.79 15.53 9.59
C LEU A 145 -2.15 14.46 8.69
N VAL A 146 -1.13 13.75 9.19
CA VAL A 146 -0.50 12.62 8.48
C VAL A 146 -1.55 11.55 8.16
N GLU A 147 -2.34 11.13 9.14
CA GLU A 147 -3.40 10.13 8.93
C GLU A 147 -4.44 10.60 7.90
N LYS A 148 -4.82 11.89 7.92
CA LYS A 148 -5.73 12.48 6.93
C LYS A 148 -5.14 12.52 5.51
N ILE A 149 -3.84 12.77 5.37
CA ILE A 149 -3.16 12.77 4.06
C ILE A 149 -3.14 11.35 3.48
N GLU A 150 -2.74 10.36 4.27
CA GLU A 150 -2.66 8.98 3.79
C GLU A 150 -4.05 8.38 3.55
N MET A 151 -5.05 8.75 4.34
CA MET A 151 -6.46 8.46 4.06
C MET A 151 -6.89 8.96 2.68
N ARG A 152 -6.48 10.18 2.32
CA ARG A 152 -6.77 10.74 1.02
C ARG A 152 -6.06 9.98 -0.10
N ALA A 153 -4.80 9.57 0.11
CA ALA A 153 -4.07 8.73 -0.85
C ALA A 153 -4.78 7.39 -1.06
N TYR A 154 -5.24 6.74 0.03
CA TYR A 154 -6.05 5.53 -0.06
C TYR A 154 -7.36 5.76 -0.83
N GLY A 155 -8.10 6.83 -0.54
CA GLY A 155 -9.31 7.18 -1.29
C GLY A 155 -9.07 7.38 -2.79
N ILE A 156 -7.93 7.98 -3.17
CA ILE A 156 -7.53 8.14 -4.58
C ILE A 156 -7.26 6.77 -5.22
N LEU A 157 -6.52 5.88 -4.55
CA LEU A 157 -6.29 4.53 -5.04
C LEU A 157 -7.60 3.77 -5.25
N VAL A 158 -8.58 3.92 -4.35
CA VAL A 158 -9.90 3.29 -4.49
C VAL A 158 -10.63 3.81 -5.74
N GLU A 159 -10.56 5.12 -6.04
CA GLU A 159 -11.11 5.68 -7.29
C GLU A 159 -10.39 5.17 -8.53
N GLU A 160 -9.07 5.00 -8.46
CA GLU A 160 -8.29 4.43 -9.56
C GLU A 160 -8.65 2.96 -9.78
N THR A 161 -8.77 2.19 -8.71
CA THR A 161 -9.22 0.78 -8.75
C THR A 161 -10.62 0.68 -9.35
N ALA A 162 -11.53 1.61 -9.01
CA ALA A 162 -12.88 1.64 -9.57
C ALA A 162 -12.89 1.89 -11.10
N LYS A 163 -11.92 2.61 -11.64
CA LYS A 163 -11.78 2.82 -13.09
C LYS A 163 -11.30 1.57 -13.85
N LEU A 164 -10.73 0.60 -13.14
CA LEU A 164 -10.33 -0.69 -13.71
C LEU A 164 -11.48 -1.70 -13.75
N LEU A 165 -12.63 -1.38 -13.14
CA LEU A 165 -13.81 -2.24 -13.18
C LEU A 165 -14.65 -1.99 -14.44
N PRO A 166 -15.35 -3.00 -14.96
CA PRO A 166 -16.35 -2.80 -16.01
C PRO A 166 -17.52 -1.95 -15.50
N ASN A 167 -18.22 -1.27 -16.41
CA ASN A 167 -19.35 -0.38 -16.07
C ASN A 167 -20.50 -1.13 -15.36
N GLU A 168 -20.66 -2.42 -15.64
CA GLU A 168 -21.69 -3.29 -15.08
C GLU A 168 -21.31 -3.86 -13.70
N SER A 169 -20.13 -3.53 -13.18
CA SER A 169 -19.66 -3.97 -11.86
C SER A 169 -20.64 -3.58 -10.75
N ILE A 170 -21.00 -4.56 -9.92
CA ILE A 170 -21.85 -4.31 -8.74
C ILE A 170 -21.04 -3.70 -7.58
N VAL A 171 -19.71 -3.70 -7.69
CA VAL A 171 -18.77 -3.21 -6.68
C VAL A 171 -18.38 -1.76 -6.93
N LEU A 172 -18.38 -1.32 -8.19
CA LEU A 172 -18.08 0.05 -8.58
C LEU A 172 -18.80 1.11 -7.72
N PRO A 173 -20.15 1.08 -7.53
CA PRO A 173 -20.81 2.08 -6.69
C PRO A 173 -20.33 2.05 -5.23
N LYS A 174 -19.99 0.87 -4.70
CA LYS A 174 -19.47 0.70 -3.34
C LYS A 174 -18.07 1.30 -3.18
N LEU A 175 -17.19 1.13 -4.16
CA LEU A 175 -15.86 1.77 -4.16
C LEU A 175 -15.96 3.28 -4.24
N MET A 176 -16.86 3.80 -5.09
CA MET A 176 -17.06 5.25 -5.20
C MET A 176 -17.60 5.86 -3.90
N GLU A 177 -18.49 5.15 -3.20
CA GLU A 177 -18.93 5.55 -1.86
C GLU A 177 -17.78 5.53 -0.85
N LEU A 178 -16.99 4.45 -0.80
CA LEU A 178 -15.85 4.32 0.09
C LEU A 178 -14.81 5.42 -0.13
N ALA A 179 -14.46 5.72 -1.39
CA ALA A 179 -13.57 6.82 -1.73
C ALA A 179 -14.11 8.19 -1.27
N SER A 180 -15.43 8.38 -1.37
CA SER A 180 -16.11 9.58 -0.87
C SER A 180 -16.04 9.69 0.66
N GLN A 181 -16.18 8.57 1.37
CA GLN A 181 -16.05 8.52 2.83
C GLN A 181 -14.63 8.87 3.29
N CYS A 182 -13.59 8.44 2.56
CA CYS A 182 -12.19 8.79 2.85
C CYS A 182 -11.91 10.30 2.85
N ARG A 183 -12.75 11.11 2.19
CA ARG A 183 -12.67 12.58 2.23
C ARG A 183 -13.37 13.22 3.42
N LYS A 184 -14.31 12.50 4.04
CA LYS A 184 -15.22 13.03 5.07
C LYS A 184 -14.85 12.56 6.47
N LEU A 185 -14.41 11.30 6.57
CA LEU A 185 -14.13 10.65 7.85
C LEU A 185 -12.70 10.92 8.31
N GLU A 186 -12.52 10.92 9.63
CA GLU A 186 -11.27 11.36 10.24
C GLU A 186 -10.28 10.21 10.52
N THR A 187 -10.71 8.95 10.48
CA THR A 187 -9.87 7.79 10.81
C THR A 187 -10.14 6.57 9.94
N PHE A 188 -9.14 5.70 9.78
CA PHE A 188 -9.26 4.41 9.07
C PHE A 188 -10.25 3.46 9.73
N ALA A 189 -10.36 3.46 11.05
CA ALA A 189 -11.37 2.68 11.78
C ALA A 189 -12.80 3.13 11.42
N ALA A 190 -13.04 4.43 11.30
CA ALA A 190 -14.35 4.95 10.88
C ALA A 190 -14.68 4.57 9.44
N VAL A 191 -13.69 4.66 8.54
CA VAL A 191 -13.84 4.22 7.14
C VAL A 191 -14.11 2.73 7.05
N ARG A 192 -13.40 1.90 7.82
CA ARG A 192 -13.62 0.45 7.86
C ARG A 192 -15.02 0.09 8.35
N HIS A 193 -15.51 0.76 9.38
CA HIS A 193 -16.86 0.57 9.90
C HIS A 193 -17.95 1.04 8.91
N ALA A 194 -17.71 2.14 8.21
CA ALA A 194 -18.63 2.69 7.22
C ALA A 194 -18.52 2.02 5.84
N SER A 195 -17.52 1.16 5.65
CA SER A 195 -17.21 0.57 4.35
C SER A 195 -18.38 -0.30 3.86
N PRO A 196 -18.91 -0.03 2.65
CA PRO A 196 -19.92 -0.87 2.02
C PRO A 196 -19.35 -2.20 1.51
N LEU A 197 -18.03 -2.36 1.55
CA LEU A 197 -17.34 -3.62 1.33
C LEU A 197 -17.35 -4.40 2.64
N HIS A 198 -18.48 -5.06 2.93
CA HIS A 198 -18.51 -6.08 3.97
C HIS A 198 -17.73 -7.30 3.47
N VAL A 199 -16.49 -7.42 3.94
CA VAL A 199 -15.75 -8.69 3.99
C VAL A 199 -16.01 -9.30 5.35
#